data_AF-Q22A75-F1
#
_entry.id   AF-Q22A75-F1
#
_cell.length_a   1.000
_cell.length_b   1.000
_cell.length_c   1.000
_cell.angle_alpha   90.00
_cell.angle_beta   90.00
_cell.angle_gamma   90.00
#
_symmetry.space_group_name_H-M   'P 1'
#
loop_
_entity.id
_entity.type
_entity.pdbx_description
1 polymer ?
#
loop_
_entity_poly.entity_id
_entity_poly.type
_entity_poly.pdbx_seq_one_letter_code
_entity_poly.pdbx_strand_id
1 'polypeptide(L)'
;MASKTKEVNSSEVTQQENEEEVKTDEKKKYYRPSRYTWDRSTVTLETTLIEIPKKSHRIPKPDFDAQDKKIKEIEEQIKYTIERKKKIIEELILKARESKESGNNRAQPLQALFKEKLELKNTLQKEFDEAKKNHNSVKDQITELFNQQQKLRQKMKKAMDAEDIEERLAEINHSLNNDLLNPTEEKKLIKEKEDLEKSLPFAKPINELQAQINELNVQKKAYKETLNKAFTQYDEVRTEVSGLIGNLDEIRNFKNSEKEKNDPIFEEIKKEYDAKIDTLKEQKRKVRDEFRALKEKYDNEQEDIRYHDWVKKIQDDLKRQKQRKEREEQRNAQQEAEERKKIESLENPFQKQIDDCEQIVKYCELLIRAEQKVNQVEQEEEEVKQENTVNEADLKKEKLSIIAPKKELQRFPVNKKKQQPPKKTQNKQQENTKKLISLPLEILNAFESTKVQAPIFQEEVEASLNLAKQKLEYFQQQGEQELAKKKAELLAGISKKNEDSDDNIMDDTDKNNKKSHKVYHERETDFPTL
;
A
#
# COMPACT_ATOMS: atom_id res chain seq x y z
N MET A 1 12.83 -16.94 -75.00
CA MET A 1 13.90 -15.93 -74.81
C MET A 1 13.30 -14.74 -74.09
N ALA A 2 13.67 -14.55 -72.82
CA ALA A 2 13.64 -13.29 -72.06
C ALA A 2 13.91 -13.67 -70.59
N SER A 3 15.19 -13.85 -70.29
CA SER A 3 15.70 -14.08 -68.94
C SER A 3 15.53 -12.79 -68.13
N LYS A 4 14.77 -12.83 -67.03
CA LYS A 4 14.85 -11.83 -65.97
C LYS A 4 15.20 -12.53 -64.67
N THR A 5 16.48 -12.42 -64.36
CA THR A 5 17.13 -12.70 -63.08
C THR A 5 16.40 -11.94 -61.96
N LYS A 6 15.91 -12.69 -60.97
CA LYS A 6 15.35 -12.16 -59.74
C LYS A 6 16.46 -12.23 -58.71
N GLU A 7 17.14 -11.10 -58.50
CA GLU A 7 18.13 -10.93 -57.45
C GLU A 7 17.49 -11.13 -56.08
N VAL A 8 18.21 -11.88 -55.27
CA VAL A 8 17.94 -12.22 -53.88
C VAL A 8 18.35 -11.01 -53.04
N ASN A 9 17.39 -10.29 -52.48
CA ASN A 9 17.64 -9.38 -51.37
C ASN A 9 17.52 -10.16 -50.06
N SER A 10 18.66 -10.69 -49.63
CA SER A 10 18.91 -11.28 -48.32
C SER A 10 19.56 -10.22 -47.42
N SER A 11 18.76 -9.32 -46.83
CA SER A 11 19.23 -8.44 -45.75
C SER A 11 18.07 -7.65 -45.15
N GLU A 12 17.12 -8.33 -44.50
CA GLU A 12 16.15 -7.68 -43.60
C GLU A 12 15.49 -8.73 -42.69
N VAL A 13 16.31 -9.62 -42.10
CA VAL A 13 15.88 -10.53 -41.02
C VAL A 13 17.00 -10.60 -40.01
N THR A 14 17.20 -9.52 -39.26
CA THR A 14 17.89 -9.49 -37.97
C THR A 14 17.74 -8.09 -37.42
N GLN A 15 16.75 -7.88 -36.54
CA GLN A 15 16.66 -6.86 -35.48
C GLN A 15 15.20 -6.69 -35.03
N GLN A 16 14.60 -7.79 -34.55
CA GLN A 16 13.43 -7.74 -33.67
C GLN A 16 13.60 -8.84 -32.62
N GLU A 17 14.75 -8.85 -31.96
CA GLU A 17 14.94 -9.56 -30.70
C GLU A 17 15.52 -8.56 -29.70
N ASN A 18 14.83 -8.46 -28.55
CA ASN A 18 15.31 -7.93 -27.28
C ASN A 18 15.39 -6.41 -27.08
N GLU A 19 14.24 -5.73 -27.12
CA GLU A 19 14.00 -4.57 -26.26
C GLU A 19 12.58 -4.63 -25.69
N GLU A 20 12.23 -5.73 -25.01
CA GLU A 20 11.25 -5.62 -23.93
C GLU A 20 11.98 -4.95 -22.75
N GLU A 21 11.97 -3.61 -22.74
CA GLU A 21 12.23 -2.83 -21.53
C GLU A 21 11.33 -3.39 -20.44
N VAL A 22 11.90 -4.21 -19.57
CA VAL A 22 11.35 -4.52 -18.25
C VAL A 22 11.35 -3.20 -17.50
N LYS A 23 10.30 -2.40 -17.69
CA LYS A 23 9.93 -1.35 -16.77
C LYS A 23 9.63 -2.07 -15.47
N THR A 24 10.67 -2.17 -14.64
CA THR A 24 10.51 -2.42 -13.22
C THR A 24 9.68 -1.27 -12.70
N ASP A 25 8.36 -1.43 -12.72
CA ASP A 25 7.45 -0.63 -11.94
C ASP A 25 7.93 -0.77 -10.50
N GLU A 26 8.79 0.16 -10.07
CA GLU A 26 9.16 0.33 -8.68
C GLU A 26 7.85 0.58 -7.95
N LYS A 27 7.30 -0.50 -7.39
CA LYS A 27 6.07 -0.47 -6.61
C LYS A 27 6.30 0.58 -5.54
N LYS A 28 5.71 1.77 -5.74
CA LYS A 28 5.74 2.86 -4.77
C LYS A 28 5.31 2.24 -3.45
N LYS A 29 6.25 2.10 -2.52
CA LYS A 29 5.97 1.60 -1.19
C LYS A 29 5.01 2.61 -0.57
N TYR A 30 3.73 2.25 -0.50
CA TYR A 30 2.74 3.05 0.19
C TYR A 30 3.13 3.05 1.66
N TYR A 31 3.86 4.09 2.08
CA TYR A 31 4.20 4.28 3.48
C TYR A 31 2.93 4.75 4.18
N ARG A 32 2.47 3.96 5.16
CA ARG A 32 1.36 4.37 6.01
C ARG A 32 1.83 5.56 6.84
N PRO A 33 1.15 6.73 6.78
CA PRO A 33 1.51 7.86 7.62
C PRO A 33 1.36 7.44 9.09
N SER A 34 2.36 7.79 9.89
CA SER A 34 2.34 7.56 11.33
C SER A 34 1.19 8.33 11.99
N ARG A 35 0.52 7.73 12.97
CA ARG A 35 -0.52 8.37 13.80
C ARG A 35 0.07 9.39 14.76
N TYR A 36 1.35 9.22 15.11
CA TYR A 36 2.05 10.07 16.08
C TYR A 36 3.14 10.91 15.41
N THR A 37 3.42 12.07 16.01
CA THR A 37 4.58 12.89 15.68
C THR A 37 5.79 12.39 16.46
N TRP A 38 6.86 12.02 15.75
CA TRP A 38 8.11 11.51 16.33
C TRP A 38 9.10 12.63 16.68
N ASP A 39 8.60 13.85 16.91
CA ASP A 39 9.44 15.01 17.22
C ASP A 39 9.72 15.10 18.73
N ARG A 40 11.00 15.03 19.08
CA ARG A 40 11.49 15.04 20.48
C ARG A 40 11.09 16.30 21.23
N SER A 41 10.92 17.43 20.53
CA SER A 41 10.55 18.72 21.14
C SER A 41 9.16 18.69 21.81
N THR A 42 8.28 17.80 21.35
CA THR A 42 6.89 17.70 21.81
C THR A 42 6.73 16.91 23.12
N VAL A 43 7.79 16.25 23.59
CA VAL A 43 7.76 15.40 24.78
C VAL A 43 8.35 16.13 25.99
N THR A 44 7.52 16.33 27.01
CA THR A 44 7.88 16.90 28.31
C THR A 44 7.74 15.85 29.42
N LEU A 45 8.19 16.18 30.63
CA LEU A 45 8.04 15.32 31.82
C LEU A 45 6.57 15.06 32.20
N GLU A 46 5.66 15.89 31.72
CA GLU A 46 4.22 15.84 32.00
C GLU A 46 3.40 15.17 30.88
N THR A 47 4.04 14.80 29.77
CA THR A 47 3.35 14.13 28.67
C THR A 47 2.75 12.80 29.15
N THR A 48 1.44 12.64 28.95
CA THR A 48 0.72 11.44 29.37
C THR A 48 1.13 10.24 28.51
N LEU A 49 1.56 9.16 29.17
CA LEU A 49 1.89 7.91 28.48
C LEU A 49 0.60 7.22 28.05
N ILE A 50 0.57 6.76 26.80
CA ILE A 50 -0.53 5.95 26.28
C ILE A 50 -0.55 4.61 27.02
N GLU A 51 -1.73 4.18 27.46
CA GLU A 51 -1.90 2.89 28.13
C GLU A 51 -1.72 1.73 27.13
N ILE A 52 -0.56 1.06 27.17
CA ILE A 52 -0.35 -0.13 26.35
C ILE A 52 -1.13 -1.31 26.95
N PRO A 53 -1.86 -2.09 26.14
CA PRO A 53 -2.43 -3.37 26.58
C PRO A 53 -1.35 -4.32 27.13
N LYS A 54 -1.72 -5.07 28.18
CA LYS A 54 -0.86 -6.11 28.75
C LYS A 54 -0.49 -7.12 27.66
N LYS A 55 0.71 -7.71 27.73
CA LYS A 55 1.24 -8.66 26.72
C LYS A 55 0.26 -9.78 26.35
N SER A 56 -0.56 -10.25 27.29
CA SER A 56 -1.57 -11.30 27.08
C SER A 56 -2.79 -10.86 26.26
N HIS A 57 -3.06 -9.55 26.16
CA HIS A 57 -4.17 -8.97 25.41
C HIS A 57 -3.74 -8.37 24.07
N ARG A 58 -2.46 -8.56 23.70
CA ARG A 58 -1.95 -8.03 22.43
C ARG A 58 -2.47 -8.83 21.26
N ILE A 59 -2.82 -8.13 20.18
CA ILE A 59 -3.30 -8.77 18.96
C ILE A 59 -2.13 -9.58 18.37
N PRO A 60 -2.34 -10.88 18.08
CA PRO A 60 -1.30 -11.69 17.46
C PRO A 60 -1.02 -11.19 16.04
N LYS A 61 0.22 -11.39 15.58
CA LYS A 61 0.59 -11.07 14.20
C LYS A 61 -0.35 -11.83 13.23
N PRO A 62 -1.00 -11.15 12.27
CA PRO A 62 -1.82 -11.82 11.27
C PRO A 62 -1.03 -12.86 10.49
N ASP A 63 -1.61 -14.05 10.32
CA ASP A 63 -1.01 -15.15 9.57
C ASP A 63 -1.23 -14.96 8.06
N PHE A 64 -0.18 -14.55 7.36
CA PHE A 64 -0.18 -14.33 5.91
C PHE A 64 -0.35 -15.65 5.16
N ASP A 65 0.27 -16.74 5.63
CA ASP A 65 0.26 -18.02 4.93
C ASP A 65 -1.14 -18.65 4.97
N ALA A 66 -1.83 -18.55 6.11
CA ALA A 66 -3.21 -19.00 6.22
C ALA A 66 -4.16 -18.20 5.31
N GLN A 67 -3.96 -16.88 5.18
CA GLN A 67 -4.76 -16.06 4.28
C GLN A 67 -4.49 -16.42 2.81
N ASP A 68 -3.21 -16.52 2.42
CA ASP A 68 -2.81 -16.83 1.05
C ASP A 68 -3.30 -18.21 0.62
N LYS A 69 -3.31 -19.20 1.53
CA LYS A 69 -3.92 -20.52 1.27
C LYS A 69 -5.42 -20.40 0.97
N LYS A 70 -6.17 -19.67 1.80
CA LYS A 70 -7.61 -19.43 1.56
C LYS A 70 -7.87 -18.69 0.24
N ILE A 71 -7.06 -17.69 -0.08
CA ILE A 71 -7.19 -16.95 -1.35
C ILE A 71 -6.90 -17.88 -2.54
N LYS A 72 -5.86 -18.71 -2.45
CA LYS A 72 -5.51 -19.69 -3.50
C LYS A 72 -6.62 -20.72 -3.70
N GLU A 73 -7.19 -21.27 -2.63
CA GLU A 73 -8.32 -22.20 -2.70
C GLU A 73 -9.53 -21.57 -3.43
N ILE A 74 -9.87 -20.32 -3.09
CA ILE A 74 -10.97 -19.61 -3.77
C ILE A 74 -10.61 -19.32 -5.25
N GLU A 75 -9.36 -18.97 -5.54
CA GLU A 75 -8.90 -18.76 -6.92
C GLU A 75 -8.95 -20.04 -7.76
N GLU A 76 -8.59 -21.19 -7.19
CA GLU A 76 -8.71 -22.50 -7.82
C GLU A 76 -10.17 -22.86 -8.08
N GLN A 77 -11.07 -22.60 -7.13
CA GLN A 77 -12.50 -22.78 -7.32
C GLN A 77 -13.07 -21.88 -8.41
N ILE A 78 -12.62 -20.62 -8.51
CA ILE A 78 -13.00 -19.70 -9.59
C ILE A 78 -12.54 -20.25 -10.93
N LYS A 79 -11.27 -20.67 -11.04
CA LYS A 79 -10.72 -21.26 -12.28
C LYS A 79 -11.50 -22.51 -12.69
N TYR A 80 -11.73 -23.43 -11.76
CA TYR A 80 -12.52 -24.64 -11.98
C TYR A 80 -13.94 -24.32 -12.47
N THR A 81 -14.61 -23.33 -11.87
CA THR A 81 -15.96 -22.92 -12.25
C THR A 81 -16.00 -22.30 -13.66
N ILE A 82 -14.98 -21.49 -14.00
CA ILE A 82 -14.83 -20.92 -15.35
C ILE A 82 -14.58 -22.01 -16.39
N GLU A 83 -13.67 -22.95 -16.12
CA GLU A 83 -13.39 -24.07 -17.02
C GLU A 83 -14.61 -24.96 -17.22
N ARG A 84 -15.35 -25.26 -16.14
CA ARG A 84 -16.60 -26.03 -16.21
C ARG A 84 -17.67 -25.30 -17.02
N LYS A 85 -17.82 -23.98 -16.84
CA LYS A 85 -18.70 -23.14 -17.67
C LYS A 85 -18.32 -23.25 -19.15
N LYS A 86 -17.03 -23.12 -19.47
CA LYS A 86 -16.53 -23.22 -20.86
C LYS A 86 -16.84 -24.59 -21.46
N LYS A 87 -16.52 -25.68 -20.76
CA LYS A 87 -16.79 -27.05 -21.23
C LYS A 87 -18.26 -27.29 -21.55
N ILE A 88 -19.17 -26.87 -20.66
CA ILE A 88 -20.61 -27.04 -20.87
C ILE A 88 -21.07 -26.21 -22.09
N ILE A 89 -20.60 -24.96 -22.21
CA ILE A 89 -20.93 -24.12 -23.36
C ILE A 89 -20.38 -24.73 -24.66
N GLU A 90 -19.15 -25.24 -24.66
CA GLU A 90 -18.54 -25.91 -25.82
C GLU A 90 -19.32 -27.18 -26.22
N GLU A 91 -19.71 -28.03 -25.26
CA GLU A 91 -20.55 -29.21 -25.52
C GLU A 91 -21.90 -28.84 -26.16
N LEU A 92 -22.54 -27.76 -25.68
CA LEU A 92 -23.78 -27.27 -26.26
C LEU A 92 -23.57 -26.68 -27.66
N ILE A 93 -22.45 -25.97 -27.89
CA ILE A 93 -22.10 -25.45 -29.21
C ILE A 93 -21.84 -26.60 -30.18
N LEU A 94 -21.16 -27.66 -29.75
CA LEU A 94 -20.92 -28.86 -30.55
C LEU A 94 -22.23 -29.53 -30.95
N LYS A 95 -23.14 -29.77 -29.99
CA LYS A 95 -24.49 -30.31 -30.29
C LYS A 95 -25.27 -29.43 -31.27
N ALA A 96 -25.23 -28.11 -31.08
CA ALA A 96 -25.87 -27.16 -32.00
C ALA A 96 -25.22 -27.16 -33.40
N ARG A 97 -23.91 -27.39 -33.47
CA ARG A 97 -23.16 -27.50 -34.73
C ARG A 97 -23.47 -28.81 -35.45
N GLU A 98 -23.48 -29.93 -34.75
CA GLU A 98 -23.85 -31.24 -35.28
C GLU A 98 -25.26 -31.22 -35.87
N SER A 99 -26.21 -30.57 -35.18
CA SER A 99 -27.57 -30.43 -35.73
C SER A 99 -27.62 -29.49 -36.95
N LYS A 100 -26.87 -28.39 -36.95
CA LYS A 100 -26.73 -27.53 -38.14
C LYS A 100 -26.12 -28.27 -39.32
N GLU A 101 -25.08 -29.07 -39.10
CA GLU A 101 -24.43 -29.88 -40.12
C GLU A 101 -25.39 -30.96 -40.64
N SER A 102 -26.11 -31.67 -39.76
CA SER A 102 -27.16 -32.62 -40.14
C SER A 102 -28.26 -31.97 -40.99
N GLY A 103 -28.76 -30.80 -40.58
CA GLY A 103 -29.75 -30.04 -41.33
C GLY A 103 -29.21 -29.45 -42.63
N ASN A 104 -27.91 -29.16 -42.75
CA ASN A 104 -27.30 -28.72 -44.00
C ASN A 104 -27.07 -29.90 -44.96
N ASN A 105 -26.63 -31.05 -44.45
CA ASN A 105 -26.42 -32.27 -45.23
C ASN A 105 -27.75 -32.79 -45.81
N ARG A 106 -28.87 -32.59 -45.11
CA ARG A 106 -30.21 -32.87 -45.65
C ARG A 106 -30.69 -31.81 -46.63
N ALA A 107 -30.39 -30.53 -46.39
CA ALA A 107 -30.84 -29.43 -47.24
C ALA A 107 -30.10 -29.35 -48.59
N GLN A 108 -28.79 -29.60 -48.63
CA GLN A 108 -27.99 -29.49 -49.85
C GLN A 108 -28.48 -30.35 -51.03
N PRO A 109 -28.73 -31.68 -50.88
CA PRO A 109 -29.23 -32.50 -51.96
C PRO A 109 -30.63 -32.03 -52.41
N LEU A 110 -31.49 -31.64 -51.47
CA LEU A 110 -32.82 -31.09 -51.78
C LEU A 110 -32.73 -29.75 -52.53
N GLN A 111 -31.78 -28.89 -52.19
CA GLN A 111 -31.56 -27.63 -52.90
C GLN A 111 -31.03 -27.85 -54.32
N ALA A 112 -30.17 -28.85 -54.52
CA ALA A 112 -29.69 -29.22 -55.85
C ALA A 112 -30.85 -29.75 -56.71
N LEU A 113 -31.63 -30.70 -56.18
CA LEU A 113 -32.82 -31.23 -56.85
C LEU A 113 -33.86 -30.14 -57.12
N PHE A 114 -34.06 -29.21 -56.18
CA PHE A 114 -34.97 -28.09 -56.35
C PHE A 114 -34.55 -27.18 -57.51
N LYS A 115 -33.26 -26.86 -57.64
CA LYS A 115 -32.75 -26.05 -58.76
C LYS A 115 -32.95 -26.75 -60.10
N GLU A 116 -32.60 -28.03 -60.17
CA GLU A 116 -32.77 -28.85 -61.37
C GLU A 116 -34.26 -28.91 -61.80
N LYS A 117 -35.16 -29.21 -60.87
CA LYS A 117 -36.60 -29.26 -61.15
C LYS A 117 -37.20 -27.89 -61.45
N LEU A 118 -36.66 -26.81 -60.88
CA LEU A 118 -37.08 -25.45 -61.20
C LEU A 118 -36.69 -25.06 -62.63
N GLU A 119 -35.49 -25.42 -63.07
CA GLU A 119 -35.06 -25.23 -64.45
C GLU A 119 -35.95 -26.02 -65.42
N LEU A 120 -36.21 -27.29 -65.13
CA LEU A 120 -37.12 -28.14 -65.90
C LEU A 120 -38.55 -27.58 -65.95
N LYS A 121 -39.05 -27.06 -64.82
CA LYS A 121 -40.35 -26.39 -64.77
C LYS A 121 -40.38 -25.19 -65.72
N ASN A 122 -39.32 -24.37 -65.72
CA ASN A 122 -39.25 -23.18 -66.55
C ASN A 122 -39.18 -23.52 -68.05
N THR A 123 -38.50 -24.62 -68.44
CA THR A 123 -38.48 -25.07 -69.84
C THR A 123 -39.85 -25.60 -70.26
N LEU A 124 -40.46 -26.48 -69.46
CA LEU A 124 -41.79 -27.03 -69.74
C LEU A 124 -42.88 -25.94 -69.76
N GLN A 125 -42.73 -24.90 -68.93
CA GLN A 125 -43.64 -23.75 -68.96
C GLN A 125 -43.57 -23.01 -70.30
N LYS A 126 -42.35 -22.81 -70.85
CA LYS A 126 -42.19 -22.18 -72.17
C LYS A 126 -42.79 -23.05 -73.27
N GLU A 127 -42.55 -24.35 -73.25
CA GLU A 127 -43.14 -25.30 -74.21
C GLU A 127 -44.68 -25.30 -74.14
N PHE A 128 -45.23 -25.26 -72.93
CA PHE A 128 -46.68 -25.13 -72.72
C PHE A 128 -47.22 -23.82 -73.27
N ASP A 129 -46.56 -22.69 -73.00
CA ASP A 129 -46.96 -21.37 -73.50
C ASP A 129 -46.88 -21.28 -75.03
N GLU A 130 -45.89 -21.91 -75.64
CA GLU A 130 -45.74 -22.02 -77.10
C GLU A 130 -46.85 -22.89 -77.72
N ALA A 131 -47.10 -24.08 -77.17
CA ALA A 131 -48.20 -24.94 -77.61
C ALA A 131 -49.56 -24.23 -77.50
N LYS A 132 -49.75 -23.44 -76.43
CA LYS A 132 -50.95 -22.62 -76.21
C LYS A 132 -51.08 -21.50 -77.23
N LYS A 133 -49.99 -20.81 -77.56
CA LYS A 133 -49.98 -19.79 -78.62
C LYS A 133 -50.33 -20.40 -79.97
N ASN A 134 -49.74 -21.54 -80.34
CA ASN A 134 -50.01 -22.22 -81.62
C ASN A 134 -51.48 -22.69 -81.72
N HIS A 135 -52.00 -23.32 -80.66
CA HIS A 135 -53.41 -23.73 -80.61
C HIS A 135 -54.37 -22.53 -80.75
N ASN A 136 -54.07 -21.41 -80.07
CA ASN A 136 -54.90 -20.21 -80.16
C ASN A 136 -54.80 -19.55 -81.54
N SER A 137 -53.61 -19.46 -82.12
CA SER A 137 -53.42 -18.91 -83.47
C SER A 137 -54.24 -19.67 -84.52
N VAL A 138 -54.20 -21.00 -84.51
CA VAL A 138 -55.03 -21.81 -85.44
C VAL A 138 -56.52 -21.65 -85.15
N LYS A 139 -56.91 -21.56 -83.87
CA LYS A 139 -58.30 -21.30 -83.49
C LYS A 139 -58.76 -19.95 -84.05
N ASP A 140 -57.95 -18.91 -83.94
CA ASP A 140 -58.26 -17.57 -84.42
C ASP A 140 -58.34 -17.54 -85.96
N GLN A 141 -57.43 -18.21 -86.67
CA GLN A 141 -57.49 -18.40 -88.13
C GLN A 141 -58.78 -19.10 -88.56
N ILE A 142 -59.20 -20.16 -87.88
CA ILE A 142 -60.48 -20.84 -88.15
C ILE A 142 -61.64 -19.87 -87.97
N THR A 143 -61.65 -19.06 -86.90
CA THR A 143 -62.73 -18.08 -86.70
C THR A 143 -62.74 -17.00 -87.78
N GLU A 144 -61.57 -16.57 -88.26
CA GLU A 144 -61.46 -15.59 -89.34
C GLU A 144 -62.00 -16.14 -90.67
N LEU A 145 -61.54 -17.34 -91.08
CA LEU A 145 -62.04 -18.01 -92.29
C LEU A 145 -63.54 -18.32 -92.20
N PHE A 146 -64.03 -18.74 -91.03
CA PHE A 146 -65.45 -18.95 -90.81
C PHE A 146 -66.25 -17.65 -90.99
N ASN A 147 -65.76 -16.53 -90.44
CA ASN A 147 -66.40 -15.22 -90.63
C ASN A 147 -66.37 -14.77 -92.11
N GLN A 148 -65.29 -15.04 -92.84
CA GLN A 148 -65.21 -14.77 -94.28
C GLN A 148 -66.22 -15.62 -95.07
N GLN A 149 -66.30 -16.92 -94.76
CA GLN A 149 -67.27 -17.83 -95.35
C GLN A 149 -68.71 -17.36 -95.11
N GLN A 150 -69.04 -16.93 -93.88
CA GLN A 150 -70.36 -16.38 -93.55
C GLN A 150 -70.68 -15.10 -94.33
N LYS A 151 -69.71 -14.18 -94.48
CA LYS A 151 -69.89 -12.96 -95.29
C LYS A 151 -70.17 -13.27 -96.77
N LEU A 152 -69.56 -14.32 -97.33
CA LEU A 152 -69.84 -14.76 -98.70
C LEU A 152 -71.22 -15.43 -98.80
N ARG A 153 -71.59 -16.29 -97.85
CA ARG A 153 -72.91 -16.92 -97.79
C ARG A 153 -74.04 -15.88 -97.71
N GLN A 154 -73.85 -14.79 -96.97
CA GLN A 154 -74.84 -13.69 -96.90
C GLN A 154 -75.05 -12.95 -98.23
N LYS A 155 -74.06 -12.98 -99.15
CA LYS A 155 -74.17 -12.38 -100.49
C LYS A 155 -74.90 -13.27 -101.49
N MET A 156 -74.97 -14.59 -101.23
CA MET A 156 -75.69 -15.53 -102.09
C MET A 156 -77.20 -15.42 -101.86
N LYS A 157 -77.97 -15.58 -102.95
CA LYS A 157 -79.44 -15.65 -102.88
C LYS A 157 -79.94 -17.07 -102.62
N LYS A 158 -79.21 -18.07 -103.11
CA LYS A 158 -79.44 -19.50 -102.86
C LYS A 158 -78.16 -20.14 -102.40
N ALA A 159 -78.17 -20.77 -101.24
CA ALA A 159 -77.00 -21.47 -100.70
C ALA A 159 -76.98 -22.91 -101.23
N MET A 160 -76.23 -23.13 -102.30
CA MET A 160 -75.99 -24.44 -102.93
C MET A 160 -74.49 -24.53 -103.27
N ASP A 161 -73.97 -25.74 -103.44
CA ASP A 161 -72.58 -25.94 -103.82
C ASP A 161 -72.35 -25.54 -105.29
N ALA A 162 -71.10 -25.24 -105.66
CA ALA A 162 -70.80 -24.74 -107.00
C ALA A 162 -71.20 -25.74 -108.09
N GLU A 163 -70.98 -27.04 -107.87
CA GLU A 163 -71.33 -28.11 -108.80
C GLU A 163 -72.87 -28.23 -108.94
N ASP A 164 -73.59 -28.21 -107.82
CA ASP A 164 -75.06 -28.23 -107.80
C ASP A 164 -75.68 -27.01 -108.50
N ILE A 165 -75.07 -25.81 -108.36
CA ILE A 165 -75.53 -24.59 -109.04
C ILE A 165 -75.33 -24.73 -110.56
N GLU A 166 -74.18 -25.24 -111.00
CA GLU A 166 -73.88 -25.43 -112.42
C GLU A 166 -74.80 -26.48 -113.05
N GLU A 167 -75.05 -27.60 -112.38
CA GLU A 167 -75.99 -28.63 -112.80
C GLU A 167 -77.42 -28.08 -112.88
N ARG A 168 -77.87 -27.38 -111.83
CA ARG A 168 -79.21 -26.78 -111.81
C ARG A 168 -79.41 -25.70 -112.87
N LEU A 169 -78.38 -24.90 -113.16
CA LEU A 169 -78.40 -23.94 -114.25
C LEU A 169 -78.50 -24.63 -115.62
N ALA A 170 -77.81 -25.76 -115.81
CA ALA A 170 -77.90 -26.55 -117.04
C ALA A 170 -79.32 -27.12 -117.23
N GLU A 171 -79.92 -27.66 -116.17
CA GLU A 171 -81.32 -28.13 -116.19
C GLU A 171 -82.31 -27.01 -116.53
N ILE A 172 -82.18 -25.84 -115.89
CA ILE A 172 -83.06 -24.69 -116.15
C ILE A 172 -82.90 -24.20 -117.58
N ASN A 173 -81.67 -24.10 -118.09
CA ASN A 173 -81.41 -23.72 -119.47
C ASN A 173 -81.98 -24.73 -120.47
N HIS A 174 -81.90 -26.03 -120.17
CA HIS A 174 -82.52 -27.08 -120.99
C HIS A 174 -84.04 -26.90 -121.02
N SER A 175 -84.68 -26.75 -119.85
CA SER A 175 -86.14 -26.58 -119.76
C SER A 175 -86.64 -25.32 -120.47
N LEU A 176 -85.97 -24.17 -120.31
CA LEU A 176 -86.31 -22.92 -120.99
C LEU A 176 -86.18 -23.00 -122.53
N ASN A 177 -85.29 -23.83 -123.06
CA ASN A 177 -85.06 -23.94 -124.50
C ASN A 177 -85.93 -25.00 -125.18
N ASN A 178 -86.34 -26.06 -124.45
CA ASN A 178 -86.94 -27.26 -125.04
C ASN A 178 -88.39 -27.52 -124.61
N ASP A 179 -88.87 -26.95 -123.49
CA ASP A 179 -90.19 -27.25 -122.94
C ASP A 179 -91.22 -26.13 -123.20
N LEU A 180 -92.49 -26.50 -123.41
CA LEU A 180 -93.64 -25.58 -123.50
C LEU A 180 -94.11 -25.19 -122.10
N LEU A 181 -93.49 -24.16 -121.52
CA LEU A 181 -93.78 -23.68 -120.16
C LEU A 181 -94.92 -22.65 -120.13
N ASN A 182 -95.69 -22.65 -119.03
CA ASN A 182 -96.65 -21.58 -118.76
C ASN A 182 -95.89 -20.27 -118.46
N PRO A 183 -96.33 -19.08 -118.94
CA PRO A 183 -95.67 -17.80 -118.67
C PRO A 183 -95.37 -17.49 -117.19
N THR A 184 -96.13 -18.09 -116.27
CA THR A 184 -95.88 -17.96 -114.83
C THR A 184 -94.74 -18.84 -114.32
N GLU A 185 -94.56 -20.04 -114.89
CA GLU A 185 -93.47 -20.98 -114.57
C GLU A 185 -92.17 -20.53 -115.22
N GLU A 186 -92.23 -20.07 -116.46
CA GLU A 186 -91.11 -19.49 -117.19
C GLU A 186 -90.49 -18.30 -116.41
N LYS A 187 -91.33 -17.37 -115.92
CA LYS A 187 -90.89 -16.25 -115.07
C LYS A 187 -90.25 -16.69 -113.75
N LYS A 188 -90.67 -17.83 -113.19
CA LYS A 188 -90.07 -18.38 -111.96
C LYS A 188 -88.70 -18.98 -112.26
N LEU A 189 -88.57 -19.76 -113.34
CA LEU A 189 -87.31 -20.35 -113.79
C LEU A 189 -86.29 -19.28 -114.18
N ILE A 190 -86.72 -18.20 -114.85
CA ILE A 190 -85.83 -17.06 -115.18
C ILE A 190 -85.31 -16.38 -113.90
N LYS A 191 -86.18 -16.11 -112.92
CA LYS A 191 -85.75 -15.53 -111.63
C LYS A 191 -84.81 -16.47 -110.87
N GLU A 192 -85.12 -17.76 -110.86
CA GLU A 192 -84.27 -18.77 -110.25
C GLU A 192 -82.90 -18.88 -110.93
N LYS A 193 -82.86 -18.82 -112.27
CA LYS A 193 -81.62 -18.73 -113.05
C LYS A 193 -80.81 -17.48 -112.67
N GLU A 194 -81.43 -16.31 -112.64
CA GLU A 194 -80.74 -15.06 -112.24
C GLU A 194 -80.19 -15.13 -110.80
N ASP A 195 -80.94 -15.72 -109.87
CA ASP A 195 -80.51 -15.87 -108.48
C ASP A 195 -79.35 -16.88 -108.34
N LEU A 196 -79.36 -17.95 -109.14
CA LEU A 196 -78.28 -18.94 -109.21
C LEU A 196 -77.03 -18.39 -109.89
N GLU A 197 -77.16 -17.66 -111.00
CA GLU A 197 -76.06 -16.97 -111.68
C GLU A 197 -75.38 -15.93 -110.78
N LYS A 198 -76.17 -15.19 -109.98
CA LYS A 198 -75.64 -14.25 -108.97
C LYS A 198 -74.95 -14.95 -107.79
N SER A 199 -75.31 -16.20 -107.49
CA SER A 199 -74.76 -16.98 -106.38
C SER A 199 -73.50 -17.78 -106.77
N LEU A 200 -73.40 -18.18 -108.05
CA LEU A 200 -72.28 -18.92 -108.64
C LEU A 200 -70.87 -18.36 -108.32
N PRO A 201 -70.57 -17.05 -108.48
CA PRO A 201 -69.23 -16.52 -108.24
C PRO A 201 -68.78 -16.61 -106.78
N PHE A 202 -69.71 -16.79 -105.83
CA PHE A 202 -69.41 -16.90 -104.40
C PHE A 202 -69.30 -18.35 -103.93
N ALA A 203 -69.88 -19.31 -104.66
CA ALA A 203 -69.90 -20.72 -104.29
C ALA A 203 -68.50 -21.38 -104.33
N LYS A 204 -67.70 -21.10 -105.37
CA LYS A 204 -66.32 -21.66 -105.47
C LYS A 204 -65.40 -21.21 -104.32
N PRO A 205 -65.30 -19.91 -103.99
CA PRO A 205 -64.53 -19.46 -102.82
C PRO A 205 -65.02 -20.01 -101.48
N ILE A 206 -66.33 -20.29 -101.32
CA ILE A 206 -66.87 -20.88 -100.10
C ILE A 206 -66.38 -22.32 -99.91
N ASN A 207 -66.28 -23.10 -100.99
CA ASN A 207 -65.78 -24.47 -100.95
C ASN A 207 -64.27 -24.50 -100.63
N GLU A 208 -63.51 -23.57 -101.22
CA GLU A 208 -62.09 -23.39 -100.90
C GLU A 208 -61.87 -23.03 -99.42
N LEU A 209 -62.62 -22.07 -98.88
CA LEU A 209 -62.58 -21.72 -97.46
C LEU A 209 -62.98 -22.89 -96.56
N GLN A 210 -63.97 -23.70 -96.97
CA GLN A 210 -64.38 -24.88 -96.21
C GLN A 210 -63.28 -25.94 -96.16
N ALA A 211 -62.56 -26.17 -97.26
CA ALA A 211 -61.41 -27.07 -97.30
C ALA A 211 -60.30 -26.58 -96.36
N GLN A 212 -59.96 -25.29 -96.39
CA GLN A 212 -58.98 -24.68 -95.48
C GLN A 212 -59.39 -24.80 -94.01
N ILE A 213 -60.67 -24.58 -93.69
CA ILE A 213 -61.19 -24.78 -92.32
C ILE A 213 -61.03 -26.24 -91.88
N ASN A 214 -61.30 -27.21 -92.76
CA ASN A 214 -61.15 -28.63 -92.45
C ASN A 214 -59.68 -28.99 -92.17
N GLU A 215 -58.74 -28.49 -92.97
CA GLU A 215 -57.29 -28.66 -92.75
C GLU A 215 -56.84 -28.04 -91.42
N LEU A 216 -57.25 -26.80 -91.14
CA LEU A 216 -56.93 -26.15 -89.87
C LEU A 216 -57.57 -26.85 -88.67
N ASN A 217 -58.74 -27.47 -88.82
CA ASN A 217 -59.35 -28.26 -87.75
C ASN A 217 -58.53 -29.53 -87.41
N VAL A 218 -57.90 -30.15 -88.41
CA VAL A 218 -56.95 -31.25 -88.18
C VAL A 218 -55.72 -30.74 -87.43
N GLN A 219 -55.15 -29.61 -87.85
CA GLN A 219 -54.01 -28.98 -87.16
C GLN A 219 -54.36 -28.58 -85.73
N LYS A 220 -55.55 -28.02 -85.49
CA LYS A 220 -56.06 -27.64 -84.16
C LYS A 220 -56.15 -28.84 -83.23
N LYS A 221 -56.62 -29.99 -83.72
CA LYS A 221 -56.64 -31.24 -82.92
C LYS A 221 -55.23 -31.67 -82.53
N ALA A 222 -54.29 -31.66 -83.49
CA ALA A 222 -52.88 -31.97 -83.21
C ALA A 222 -52.27 -31.01 -82.17
N TYR A 223 -52.49 -29.70 -82.30
CA TYR A 223 -52.02 -28.71 -81.32
C TYR A 223 -52.70 -28.84 -79.94
N LYS A 224 -53.95 -29.31 -79.89
CA LYS A 224 -54.64 -29.59 -78.62
C LYS A 224 -54.00 -30.78 -77.90
N GLU A 225 -53.62 -31.82 -78.63
CA GLU A 225 -52.91 -32.98 -78.06
C GLU A 225 -51.53 -32.61 -77.55
N THR A 226 -50.76 -31.80 -78.30
CA THR A 226 -49.46 -31.31 -77.82
C THR A 226 -49.60 -30.40 -76.60
N LEU A 227 -50.60 -29.53 -76.58
CA LEU A 227 -50.92 -28.68 -75.43
C LEU A 227 -51.26 -29.50 -74.17
N ASN A 228 -52.10 -30.53 -74.31
CA ASN A 228 -52.46 -31.38 -73.18
C ASN A 228 -51.24 -32.14 -72.62
N LYS A 229 -50.37 -32.67 -73.50
CA LYS A 229 -49.13 -33.35 -73.08
C LYS A 229 -48.16 -32.41 -72.37
N ALA A 230 -47.96 -31.20 -72.91
CA ALA A 230 -47.12 -30.18 -72.30
C ALA A 230 -47.68 -29.75 -70.93
N PHE A 231 -49.01 -29.63 -70.81
CA PHE A 231 -49.67 -29.30 -69.55
C PHE A 231 -49.46 -30.38 -68.49
N THR A 232 -49.66 -31.66 -68.81
CA THR A 232 -49.48 -32.75 -67.84
C THR A 232 -48.04 -32.81 -67.33
N GLN A 233 -47.06 -32.68 -68.22
CA GLN A 233 -45.64 -32.67 -67.85
C GLN A 233 -45.30 -31.46 -66.97
N TYR A 234 -45.80 -30.27 -67.34
CA TYR A 234 -45.61 -29.06 -66.55
C TYR A 234 -46.24 -29.18 -65.14
N ASP A 235 -47.46 -29.71 -65.04
CA ASP A 235 -48.17 -29.81 -63.76
C ASP A 235 -47.52 -30.83 -62.82
N GLU A 236 -47.06 -31.97 -63.35
CA GLU A 236 -46.27 -32.96 -62.61
C GLU A 236 -45.03 -32.31 -61.97
N VAL A 237 -44.18 -31.67 -62.78
CA VAL A 237 -42.96 -31.02 -62.26
C VAL A 237 -43.29 -29.86 -61.32
N ARG A 238 -44.38 -29.12 -61.56
CA ARG A 238 -44.85 -28.07 -60.66
C ARG A 238 -45.21 -28.62 -59.27
N THR A 239 -45.89 -29.77 -59.20
CA THR A 239 -46.23 -30.40 -57.92
C THR A 239 -44.99 -30.92 -57.18
N GLU A 240 -44.03 -31.49 -57.91
CA GLU A 240 -42.73 -31.91 -57.34
C GLU A 240 -41.96 -30.72 -56.75
N VAL A 241 -41.87 -29.60 -57.48
CA VAL A 241 -41.25 -28.36 -57.00
C VAL A 241 -41.95 -27.86 -55.73
N SER A 242 -43.27 -27.90 -55.68
CA SER A 242 -44.03 -27.51 -54.47
C SER A 242 -43.74 -28.42 -53.28
N GLY A 243 -43.60 -29.73 -53.49
CA GLY A 243 -43.22 -30.69 -52.44
C GLY A 243 -41.80 -30.44 -51.94
N LEU A 244 -40.85 -30.16 -52.83
CA LEU A 244 -39.47 -29.80 -52.46
C LEU A 244 -39.39 -28.52 -51.64
N ILE A 245 -40.21 -27.50 -51.96
CA ILE A 245 -40.32 -26.27 -51.16
C ILE A 245 -40.79 -26.62 -49.74
N GLY A 246 -41.84 -27.44 -49.60
CA GLY A 246 -42.34 -27.89 -48.30
C GLY A 246 -41.25 -28.59 -47.46
N ASN A 247 -40.51 -29.51 -48.07
CA ASN A 247 -39.40 -30.21 -47.39
C ASN A 247 -38.28 -29.25 -46.95
N LEU A 248 -37.95 -28.24 -47.78
CA LEU A 248 -36.95 -27.22 -47.43
C LEU A 248 -37.44 -26.33 -46.28
N ASP A 249 -38.72 -25.97 -46.26
CA ASP A 249 -39.34 -25.18 -45.20
C ASP A 249 -39.42 -25.97 -43.88
N GLU A 250 -39.70 -27.27 -43.90
CA GLU A 250 -39.63 -28.13 -42.72
C GLU A 250 -38.22 -28.15 -42.11
N ILE A 251 -37.18 -28.30 -42.94
CA ILE A 251 -35.79 -28.26 -42.48
C ILE A 251 -35.46 -26.89 -41.89
N ARG A 252 -35.96 -25.80 -42.50
CA ARG A 252 -35.76 -24.44 -41.99
C ARG A 252 -36.45 -24.24 -40.64
N ASN A 253 -37.69 -24.70 -40.50
CA ASN A 253 -38.46 -24.61 -39.26
C ASN A 253 -37.83 -25.44 -38.15
N PHE A 254 -37.34 -26.64 -38.46
CA PHE A 254 -36.58 -27.45 -37.52
C PHE A 254 -35.35 -26.69 -36.99
N LYS A 255 -34.55 -26.10 -37.89
CA LYS A 255 -33.38 -25.28 -37.51
C LYS A 255 -33.74 -24.08 -36.64
N ASN A 256 -34.86 -23.42 -36.89
CA ASN A 256 -35.31 -22.29 -36.08
C ASN A 256 -35.79 -22.75 -34.70
N SER A 257 -36.57 -23.83 -34.64
CA SER A 257 -37.07 -24.39 -33.37
C SER A 257 -35.94 -24.87 -32.44
N GLU A 258 -34.85 -25.41 -32.99
CA GLU A 258 -33.69 -25.78 -32.19
C GLU A 258 -32.90 -24.59 -31.68
N LYS A 259 -32.81 -23.49 -32.45
CA LYS A 259 -32.20 -22.25 -31.96
C LYS A 259 -33.00 -21.69 -30.79
N GLU A 260 -34.32 -21.57 -30.97
CA GLU A 260 -35.22 -21.08 -29.92
C GLU A 260 -35.18 -21.91 -28.64
N LYS A 261 -34.91 -23.23 -28.74
CA LYS A 261 -34.72 -24.09 -27.56
C LYS A 261 -33.35 -23.95 -26.92
N ASN A 262 -32.29 -23.85 -27.71
CA ASN A 262 -30.92 -23.86 -27.20
C ASN A 262 -30.49 -22.49 -26.63
N ASP A 263 -30.92 -21.38 -27.23
CA ASP A 263 -30.56 -20.03 -26.81
C ASP A 263 -30.93 -19.70 -25.34
N PRO A 264 -32.16 -20.00 -24.83
CA PRO A 264 -32.48 -19.77 -23.42
C PRO A 264 -31.63 -20.64 -22.48
N ILE A 265 -31.36 -21.89 -22.86
CA ILE A 265 -30.50 -22.80 -22.07
C ILE A 265 -29.08 -22.23 -21.96
N PHE A 266 -28.54 -21.65 -23.04
CA PHE A 266 -27.24 -20.96 -23.01
C PHE A 266 -27.24 -19.77 -22.05
N GLU A 267 -28.31 -18.98 -22.04
CA GLU A 267 -28.41 -17.82 -21.14
C GLU A 267 -28.55 -18.23 -19.67
N GLU A 268 -29.37 -19.25 -19.38
CA GLU A 268 -29.54 -19.78 -18.03
C GLU A 268 -28.22 -20.28 -17.46
N ILE A 269 -27.49 -21.12 -18.21
CA ILE A 269 -26.18 -21.62 -17.79
C ILE A 269 -25.19 -20.48 -17.59
N LYS A 270 -25.17 -19.48 -18.48
CA LYS A 270 -24.29 -18.31 -18.30
C LYS A 270 -24.61 -17.60 -16.98
N LYS A 271 -25.88 -17.27 -16.73
CA LYS A 271 -26.33 -16.57 -15.51
C LYS A 271 -26.00 -17.36 -14.25
N GLU A 272 -26.25 -18.67 -14.24
CA GLU A 272 -25.95 -19.52 -13.09
C GLU A 272 -24.46 -19.57 -12.73
N TYR A 273 -23.59 -19.76 -13.73
CA TYR A 273 -22.16 -19.84 -13.49
C TYR A 273 -21.55 -18.47 -13.19
N ASP A 274 -22.05 -17.39 -13.79
CA ASP A 274 -21.62 -16.03 -13.47
C ASP A 274 -22.00 -15.66 -12.03
N ALA A 275 -23.21 -16.00 -11.59
CA ALA A 275 -23.62 -15.82 -10.19
C ALA A 275 -22.70 -16.59 -9.22
N LYS A 276 -22.32 -17.84 -9.54
CA LYS A 276 -21.36 -18.63 -8.74
C LYS A 276 -19.96 -18.00 -8.71
N ILE A 277 -19.50 -17.46 -9.84
CA ILE A 277 -18.20 -16.78 -9.92
C ILE A 277 -18.21 -15.50 -9.08
N ASP A 278 -19.31 -14.75 -9.11
CA ASP A 278 -19.43 -13.50 -8.36
C ASP A 278 -19.52 -13.73 -6.85
N THR A 279 -20.20 -14.78 -6.39
CA THR A 279 -20.18 -15.17 -4.96
C THR A 279 -18.77 -15.56 -4.51
N LEU A 280 -18.01 -16.31 -5.31
CA LEU A 280 -16.61 -16.65 -5.00
C LEU A 280 -15.69 -15.42 -4.98
N LYS A 281 -15.87 -14.48 -5.93
CA LYS A 281 -15.13 -13.20 -5.92
C LYS A 281 -15.44 -12.38 -4.68
N GLU A 282 -16.69 -12.36 -4.25
CA GLU A 282 -17.11 -11.65 -3.04
C GLU A 282 -16.51 -12.30 -1.78
N GLN A 283 -16.50 -13.63 -1.69
CA GLN A 283 -15.79 -14.35 -0.62
C GLN A 283 -14.29 -14.00 -0.59
N LYS A 284 -13.63 -13.94 -1.75
CA LYS A 284 -12.23 -13.53 -1.86
C LYS A 284 -12.00 -12.09 -1.37
N ARG A 285 -12.93 -11.17 -1.67
CA ARG A 285 -12.87 -9.78 -1.16
C ARG A 285 -13.00 -9.75 0.36
N LYS A 286 -13.99 -10.44 0.92
CA LYS A 286 -14.18 -10.55 2.37
C LYS A 286 -12.95 -11.06 3.10
N VAL A 287 -12.31 -12.12 2.60
CA VAL A 287 -11.04 -12.64 3.18
C VAL A 287 -9.91 -11.61 3.13
N ARG A 288 -9.84 -10.79 2.08
CA ARG A 288 -8.85 -9.70 1.98
C ARG A 288 -9.15 -8.55 2.93
N ASP A 289 -10.41 -8.17 3.06
CA ASP A 289 -10.84 -7.06 3.90
C ASP A 289 -10.74 -7.41 5.39
N GLU A 290 -11.12 -8.63 5.78
CA GLU A 290 -10.93 -9.17 7.14
C GLU A 290 -9.46 -9.15 7.54
N PHE A 291 -8.58 -9.64 6.67
CA PHE A 291 -7.14 -9.62 6.93
C PHE A 291 -6.58 -8.20 6.97
N ARG A 292 -7.01 -7.31 6.06
CA ARG A 292 -6.58 -5.91 6.07
C ARG A 292 -6.98 -5.23 7.38
N ALA A 293 -8.21 -5.44 7.84
CA ALA A 293 -8.69 -4.92 9.11
C ALA A 293 -7.90 -5.49 10.31
N LEU A 294 -7.60 -6.79 10.30
CA LEU A 294 -6.78 -7.41 11.35
C LEU A 294 -5.36 -6.86 11.36
N LYS A 295 -4.75 -6.70 10.18
CA LYS A 295 -3.42 -6.14 10.00
C LYS A 295 -3.35 -4.68 10.41
N GLU A 296 -4.35 -3.88 10.05
CA GLU A 296 -4.41 -2.49 10.47
C GLU A 296 -4.50 -2.36 12.00
N LYS A 297 -5.31 -3.19 12.66
CA LYS A 297 -5.39 -3.22 14.12
C LYS A 297 -4.05 -3.62 14.76
N TYR A 298 -3.40 -4.65 14.22
CA TYR A 298 -2.07 -5.07 14.69
C TYR A 298 -1.02 -3.97 14.48
N ASP A 299 -0.95 -3.37 13.30
CA ASP A 299 0.02 -2.31 12.96
C ASP A 299 -0.19 -1.07 13.85
N ASN A 300 -1.45 -0.68 14.12
CA ASN A 300 -1.79 0.35 15.09
C ASN A 300 -1.26 0.04 16.49
N GLU A 301 -1.49 -1.17 16.99
CA GLU A 301 -1.03 -1.55 18.32
C GLU A 301 0.50 -1.57 18.41
N GLN A 302 1.19 -2.04 17.37
CA GLN A 302 2.65 -1.99 17.31
C GLN A 302 3.19 -0.56 17.29
N GLU A 303 2.50 0.34 16.58
CA GLU A 303 2.84 1.76 16.56
C GLU A 303 2.65 2.41 17.93
N ASP A 304 1.54 2.12 18.62
CA ASP A 304 1.26 2.59 19.98
C ASP A 304 2.35 2.12 20.97
N ILE A 305 2.78 0.85 20.88
CA ILE A 305 3.87 0.29 21.69
C ILE A 305 5.19 1.04 21.43
N ARG A 306 5.55 1.22 20.16
CA ARG A 306 6.80 1.90 19.78
C ARG A 306 6.79 3.35 20.25
N TYR A 307 5.67 4.05 20.09
CA TYR A 307 5.53 5.44 20.52
C TYR A 307 5.64 5.57 22.03
N HIS A 308 4.96 4.72 22.80
CA HIS A 308 5.10 4.69 24.26
C HIS A 308 6.55 4.46 24.69
N ASP A 309 7.23 3.48 24.12
CA ASP A 309 8.63 3.17 24.48
C ASP A 309 9.57 4.35 24.13
N TRP A 310 9.30 5.04 23.03
CA TRP A 310 10.03 6.26 22.63
C TRP A 310 9.79 7.43 23.58
N VAL A 311 8.53 7.73 23.93
CA VAL A 311 8.18 8.79 24.91
C VAL A 311 8.81 8.48 26.26
N LYS A 312 8.70 7.23 26.74
CA LYS A 312 9.29 6.80 28.01
C LYS A 312 10.80 6.97 28.03
N LYS A 313 11.49 6.61 26.96
CA LYS A 313 12.94 6.82 26.84
C LYS A 313 13.31 8.30 26.95
N ILE A 314 12.55 9.18 26.28
CA ILE A 314 12.77 10.63 26.36
C ILE A 314 12.51 11.16 27.77
N GLN A 315 11.42 10.73 28.42
CA GLN A 315 11.13 11.11 29.80
C GLN A 315 12.19 10.63 30.78
N ASP A 316 12.71 9.42 30.62
CA ASP A 316 13.80 8.89 31.44
C ASP A 316 15.10 9.67 31.24
N ASP A 317 15.40 10.08 29.99
CA ASP A 317 16.54 10.96 29.70
C ASP A 317 16.38 12.34 30.37
N LEU A 318 15.19 12.95 30.29
CA LEU A 318 14.89 14.22 30.95
C LEU A 318 15.01 14.11 32.49
N LYS A 319 14.53 13.01 33.09
CA LYS A 319 14.67 12.74 34.53
C LYS A 319 16.14 12.59 34.91
N ARG A 320 16.93 11.86 34.13
CA ARG A 320 18.38 11.69 34.35
C ARG A 320 19.13 13.02 34.25
N GLN A 321 18.75 13.89 33.31
CA GLN A 321 19.32 15.23 33.20
C GLN A 321 19.01 16.06 34.45
N LYS A 322 17.75 16.06 34.92
CA LYS A 322 17.37 16.76 36.15
C LYS A 322 18.13 16.26 37.39
N GLN A 323 18.27 14.95 37.56
CA GLN A 323 19.04 14.34 38.66
C GLN A 323 20.55 14.56 38.56
N ARG A 324 21.10 14.80 37.37
CA ARG A 324 22.52 15.18 37.21
C ARG A 324 22.73 16.61 37.70
N LYS A 325 21.88 17.54 37.26
CA LYS A 325 21.92 18.94 37.70
C LYS A 325 21.78 19.07 39.22
N GLU A 326 20.81 18.38 39.81
CA GLU A 326 20.62 18.41 41.27
C GLU A 326 21.84 17.85 42.05
N ARG A 327 22.50 16.80 41.54
CA ARG A 327 23.72 16.26 42.17
C ARG A 327 24.92 17.19 42.01
N GLU A 328 25.04 17.85 40.88
CA GLU A 328 26.08 18.85 40.65
C GLU A 328 25.90 20.05 41.58
N GLU A 329 24.67 20.56 41.71
CA GLU A 329 24.32 21.61 42.67
C GLU A 329 24.65 21.19 44.12
N GLN A 330 24.30 19.96 44.53
CA GLN A 330 24.64 19.45 45.86
C GLN A 330 26.16 19.32 46.08
N ARG A 331 26.90 18.85 45.07
CA ARG A 331 28.37 18.74 45.16
C ARG A 331 29.02 20.11 45.26
N ASN A 332 28.56 21.08 44.46
CA ASN A 332 29.06 22.45 44.50
C ASN A 332 28.77 23.06 45.88
N ALA A 333 27.54 22.93 46.40
CA ALA A 333 27.19 23.42 47.73
C ALA A 333 28.02 22.77 48.87
N GLN A 334 28.34 21.48 48.76
CA GLN A 334 29.21 20.79 49.73
C GLN A 334 30.66 21.30 49.65
N GLN A 335 31.20 21.48 48.44
CA GLN A 335 32.54 22.02 48.25
C GLN A 335 32.65 23.44 48.82
N GLU A 336 31.66 24.30 48.56
CA GLU A 336 31.61 25.63 49.16
C GLU A 336 31.57 25.57 50.70
N ALA A 337 30.78 24.65 51.28
CA ALA A 337 30.70 24.48 52.72
C ALA A 337 32.01 23.97 53.34
N GLU A 338 32.71 23.04 52.68
CA GLU A 338 34.02 22.55 53.11
C GLU A 338 35.10 23.63 53.01
N GLU A 339 35.11 24.40 51.91
CA GLU A 339 36.05 25.51 51.74
C GLU A 339 35.82 26.60 52.79
N ARG A 340 34.56 26.89 53.16
CA ARG A 340 34.25 27.79 54.29
C ARG A 340 34.76 27.26 55.64
N LYS A 341 34.59 25.97 55.94
CA LYS A 341 35.14 25.36 57.16
C LYS A 341 36.66 25.37 57.19
N LYS A 342 37.31 25.18 56.03
CA LYS A 342 38.77 25.31 55.91
C LYS A 342 39.22 26.71 56.27
N ILE A 343 38.53 27.76 55.81
CA ILE A 343 38.82 29.16 56.15
C ILE A 343 38.68 29.42 57.66
N GLU A 344 37.66 28.85 58.28
CA GLU A 344 37.38 29.04 59.72
C GLU A 344 38.42 28.34 60.62
N SER A 345 38.96 27.21 60.17
CA SER A 345 39.93 26.39 60.91
C SER A 345 41.41 26.78 60.73
N LEU A 346 41.73 27.88 60.03
CA LEU A 346 43.11 28.37 59.99
C LEU A 346 43.54 28.87 61.37
N GLU A 347 44.47 28.15 62.01
CA GLU A 347 45.17 28.56 63.21
C GLU A 347 46.20 29.67 62.93
N ASN A 348 46.53 30.43 63.98
CA ASN A 348 47.52 31.50 63.89
C ASN A 348 48.91 30.91 63.57
N PRO A 349 49.58 31.33 62.47
CA PRO A 349 50.91 30.85 62.09
C PRO A 349 51.98 30.95 63.19
N PHE A 350 51.84 31.91 64.12
CA PHE A 350 52.80 32.13 65.21
C PHE A 350 52.31 31.61 66.57
N GLN A 351 51.30 30.73 66.59
CA GLN A 351 50.71 30.23 67.84
C GLN A 351 51.75 29.60 68.78
N LYS A 352 52.71 28.82 68.25
CA LYS A 352 53.76 28.20 69.07
C LYS A 352 54.67 29.23 69.75
N GLN A 353 55.01 30.31 69.05
CA GLN A 353 55.84 31.39 69.59
C GLN A 353 55.08 32.22 70.63
N ILE A 354 53.77 32.38 70.45
CA ILE A 354 52.89 33.01 71.45
C ILE A 354 52.84 32.13 72.71
N ASP A 355 52.63 30.82 72.56
CA ASP A 355 52.58 29.86 73.66
C ASP A 355 53.92 29.83 74.43
N ASP A 356 55.05 29.83 73.72
CA ASP A 356 56.41 29.91 74.31
C ASP A 356 56.61 31.23 75.09
N CYS A 357 56.22 32.37 74.52
CA CYS A 357 56.26 33.67 75.20
C CYS A 357 55.36 33.69 76.44
N GLU A 358 54.17 33.11 76.39
CA GLU A 358 53.27 33.02 77.55
C GLU A 358 53.86 32.15 78.67
N GLN A 359 54.51 31.04 78.31
CA GLN A 359 55.20 30.19 79.28
C GLN A 359 56.36 30.94 79.96
N ILE A 360 57.12 31.72 79.19
CA ILE A 360 58.17 32.60 79.72
C ILE A 360 57.59 33.66 80.66
N VAL A 361 56.52 34.35 80.25
CA VAL A 361 55.88 35.37 81.09
C VAL A 361 55.35 34.76 82.39
N LYS A 362 54.65 33.64 82.33
CA LYS A 362 54.14 32.91 83.52
C LYS A 362 55.29 32.52 84.45
N TYR A 363 56.42 32.07 83.91
CA TYR A 363 57.58 31.69 84.70
C TYR A 363 58.27 32.90 85.35
N CYS A 364 58.50 33.99 84.60
CA CYS A 364 59.07 35.21 85.17
C CYS A 364 58.15 35.82 86.25
N GLU A 365 56.83 35.78 86.07
CA GLU A 365 55.87 36.22 87.10
C GLU A 365 55.88 35.31 88.33
N LEU A 366 56.09 34.00 88.17
CA LEU A 366 56.28 33.08 89.29
C LEU A 366 57.57 33.36 90.06
N LEU A 367 58.66 33.73 89.37
CA LEU A 367 59.92 34.11 90.01
C LEU A 367 59.77 35.41 90.81
N ILE A 368 59.07 36.41 90.28
CA ILE A 368 58.76 37.67 91.00
C ILE A 368 57.85 37.40 92.21
N ARG A 369 56.83 36.54 92.07
CA ARG A 369 55.98 36.14 93.22
C ARG A 369 56.74 35.34 94.28
N ALA A 370 57.71 34.53 93.87
CA ALA A 370 58.58 33.81 94.80
C ALA A 370 59.47 34.78 95.59
N GLU A 371 59.92 35.89 94.99
CA GLU A 371 60.63 36.96 95.69
C GLU A 371 59.74 37.72 96.69
N GLN A 372 58.49 38.01 96.30
CA GLN A 372 57.53 38.66 97.21
C GLN A 372 57.17 37.78 98.42
N LYS A 373 57.17 36.44 98.26
CA LYS A 373 56.94 35.49 99.36
C LYS A 373 58.15 35.25 100.26
N VAL A 374 59.38 35.56 99.82
CA VAL A 374 60.59 35.46 100.66
C VAL A 374 60.83 36.71 101.51
N ASN A 375 60.17 37.83 101.18
CA ASN A 375 60.23 39.09 101.95
C ASN A 375 59.03 39.31 102.90
N GLN A 376 58.14 38.34 103.06
CA GLN A 376 56.99 38.40 104.00
C GLN A 376 56.83 37.08 104.76
N VAL A 377 57.79 36.74 105.64
CA VAL A 377 57.59 35.77 106.73
C VAL A 377 58.40 36.22 107.96
N GLU A 378 57.96 37.31 108.58
CA GLU A 378 58.10 37.61 110.01
C GLU A 378 56.95 38.57 110.37
N GLN A 379 55.73 38.02 110.52
CA GLN A 379 54.68 38.40 111.48
C GLN A 379 53.34 37.71 111.13
N GLU A 380 52.92 36.82 112.04
CA GLU A 380 51.55 36.40 112.40
C GLU A 380 50.68 35.74 111.31
N GLU A 381 50.45 34.42 111.33
CA GLU A 381 49.41 33.71 112.13
C GLU A 381 48.03 34.38 112.11
N GLU A 382 47.16 34.01 111.16
CA GLU A 382 45.83 33.42 111.38
C GLU A 382 45.01 33.27 110.08
N GLU A 383 44.17 32.24 110.07
CA GLU A 383 42.97 32.01 109.21
C GLU A 383 43.16 31.72 107.70
N VAL A 384 42.91 30.52 107.18
CA VAL A 384 41.73 29.61 107.14
C VAL A 384 41.12 29.57 105.73
N LYS A 385 41.05 28.32 105.25
CA LYS A 385 40.18 27.71 104.24
C LYS A 385 38.94 28.50 103.81
N GLN A 386 38.65 28.48 102.50
CA GLN A 386 37.35 28.37 101.80
C GLN A 386 37.63 28.76 100.33
N GLU A 387 37.06 28.22 99.25
CA GLU A 387 35.90 27.36 99.00
C GLU A 387 36.04 26.87 97.52
N ASN A 388 35.83 25.58 97.23
CA ASN A 388 34.74 25.04 96.41
C ASN A 388 33.97 26.11 95.59
N THR A 389 33.75 25.97 94.28
CA THR A 389 32.77 25.02 93.75
C THR A 389 32.98 24.69 92.27
N VAL A 390 32.94 23.39 91.99
CA VAL A 390 32.54 22.78 90.72
C VAL A 390 31.05 23.10 90.47
N ASN A 391 30.70 23.48 89.24
CA ASN A 391 29.33 23.34 88.71
C ASN A 391 29.38 22.42 87.47
N GLU A 392 29.39 21.12 87.75
CA GLU A 392 28.95 20.05 86.85
C GLU A 392 27.42 20.10 86.79
N ALA A 393 26.83 20.73 85.76
CA ALA A 393 25.38 20.65 85.58
C ALA A 393 24.86 20.82 84.15
N ASP A 394 25.68 20.71 83.09
CA ASP A 394 25.20 20.78 81.69
C ASP A 394 25.72 19.65 80.77
N LEU A 395 25.93 18.46 81.34
CA LEU A 395 26.13 17.22 80.59
C LEU A 395 24.97 16.27 80.88
N LYS A 396 23.97 16.20 79.96
CA LYS A 396 23.18 14.98 79.61
C LYS A 396 21.88 15.31 78.84
N LYS A 397 21.99 15.57 77.53
CA LYS A 397 21.00 15.26 76.47
C LYS A 397 21.86 15.26 75.19
N GLU A 398 22.27 14.16 74.57
CA GLU A 398 21.50 13.11 73.92
C GLU A 398 22.45 11.96 73.52
N LYS A 399 21.85 10.81 73.22
CA LYS A 399 22.46 9.50 73.02
C LYS A 399 23.42 9.46 71.83
N LEU A 400 24.71 9.28 72.08
CA LEU A 400 25.70 8.86 71.08
C LEU A 400 26.33 7.52 71.51
N SER A 401 25.93 6.47 70.82
CA SER A 401 26.61 5.18 70.84
C SER A 401 27.96 5.30 70.14
N ILE A 402 29.04 5.35 70.91
CA ILE A 402 30.40 5.28 70.36
C ILE A 402 30.64 3.82 69.91
N ILE A 403 30.61 3.61 68.60
CA ILE A 403 31.17 2.41 67.96
C ILE A 403 32.70 2.55 68.07
N ALA A 404 33.30 1.76 68.95
CA ALA A 404 34.74 1.56 68.98
C ALA A 404 35.17 0.66 67.81
N PRO A 405 36.20 1.03 67.01
CA PRO A 405 36.97 0.04 66.30
C PRO A 405 38.16 -0.42 67.16
N LYS A 406 38.31 -1.73 67.17
CA LYS A 406 39.29 -2.52 67.89
C LYS A 406 40.73 -2.17 67.47
N LYS A 407 41.59 -2.30 68.48
CA LYS A 407 43.05 -2.48 68.46
C LYS A 407 43.54 -3.43 67.34
N GLU A 408 44.51 -2.95 66.57
CA GLU A 408 45.65 -3.70 66.00
C GLU A 408 46.84 -2.74 66.19
N LEU A 409 47.87 -2.92 67.02
CA LEU A 409 48.65 -4.05 67.52
C LEU A 409 49.66 -4.65 66.53
N GLN A 410 50.64 -3.85 66.08
CA GLN A 410 51.99 -4.30 65.73
C GLN A 410 53.01 -3.26 66.22
N ARG A 411 53.66 -3.47 67.37
CA ARG A 411 54.94 -4.18 67.60
C ARG A 411 56.19 -3.42 67.12
N PHE A 412 56.82 -2.68 68.03
CA PHE A 412 58.28 -2.54 68.11
C PHE A 412 58.72 -2.51 69.59
N PRO A 413 59.61 -3.42 70.05
CA PRO A 413 60.06 -3.45 71.43
C PRO A 413 61.43 -2.77 71.63
N VAL A 414 61.51 -2.02 72.74
CA VAL A 414 62.52 -2.09 73.81
C VAL A 414 64.00 -1.87 73.43
N ASN A 415 64.61 -0.83 74.02
CA ASN A 415 65.80 -1.02 74.86
C ASN A 415 65.98 0.11 75.89
N LYS A 416 65.79 -0.25 77.17
CA LYS A 416 66.24 0.48 78.38
C LYS A 416 67.47 -0.25 78.94
N LYS A 417 68.54 0.47 79.29
CA LYS A 417 69.60 0.06 80.25
C LYS A 417 69.79 1.22 81.24
N LYS A 418 69.27 1.10 82.48
CA LYS A 418 69.96 0.74 83.75
C LYS A 418 71.20 1.62 84.04
N GLN A 419 71.06 2.68 84.85
CA GLN A 419 71.23 2.75 86.32
C GLN A 419 72.58 2.22 86.84
N GLN A 420 73.39 3.10 87.47
CA GLN A 420 73.94 2.96 88.84
C GLN A 420 74.43 4.34 89.40
N PRO A 421 74.16 4.68 90.69
CA PRO A 421 74.72 5.82 91.43
C PRO A 421 75.83 5.36 92.44
N PRO A 422 76.24 6.12 93.48
CA PRO A 422 77.03 7.37 93.51
C PRO A 422 78.35 7.21 94.34
N LYS A 423 79.27 8.19 94.32
CA LYS A 423 80.31 8.34 95.37
C LYS A 423 80.56 9.81 95.74
N LYS A 424 80.51 10.08 97.05
CA LYS A 424 80.82 11.34 97.75
C LYS A 424 82.34 11.54 97.86
N THR A 425 82.81 12.78 97.78
CA THR A 425 83.89 13.29 98.66
C THR A 425 83.82 14.81 98.79
N GLN A 426 84.09 15.28 100.01
CA GLN A 426 84.00 16.65 100.51
C GLN A 426 85.27 17.47 100.24
N ASN A 427 85.14 18.79 100.06
CA ASN A 427 85.83 19.89 100.78
C ASN A 427 85.66 21.20 99.98
N LYS A 428 84.93 22.21 100.47
CA LYS A 428 85.27 23.27 101.45
C LYS A 428 86.01 24.49 100.85
N GLN A 429 85.31 25.64 100.85
CA GLN A 429 85.69 27.06 101.11
C GLN A 429 84.97 27.99 100.10
N GLN A 430 83.86 28.66 100.51
CA GLN A 430 83.72 30.09 100.92
C GLN A 430 84.11 31.08 99.79
N GLU A 431 83.44 32.18 99.43
CA GLU A 431 82.27 32.99 99.80
C GLU A 431 82.16 34.01 98.62
N ASN A 432 81.01 34.34 98.00
CA ASN A 432 80.17 35.49 98.38
C ASN A 432 78.95 35.64 97.43
N THR A 433 77.84 36.05 98.06
CA THR A 433 76.49 36.46 97.62
C THR A 433 76.25 37.06 96.22
N LYS A 434 75.56 36.33 95.34
CA LYS A 434 74.39 36.75 94.49
C LYS A 434 73.59 35.47 94.17
N LYS A 435 72.27 35.42 94.45
CA LYS A 435 71.46 34.19 94.24
C LYS A 435 71.28 33.93 92.73
N LEU A 436 71.84 32.83 92.25
CA LEU A 436 71.72 32.36 90.87
C LEU A 436 70.36 31.66 90.68
N ILE A 437 69.61 32.02 89.64
CA ILE A 437 68.31 31.38 89.33
C ILE A 437 68.58 30.07 88.57
N SER A 438 67.99 28.97 89.02
CA SER A 438 68.03 27.69 88.30
C SER A 438 66.83 27.59 87.37
N LEU A 439 67.03 27.81 86.07
CA LEU A 439 65.98 27.68 85.04
C LEU A 439 65.78 26.20 84.60
N PRO A 440 64.53 25.70 84.54
CA PRO A 440 64.20 24.43 83.90
C PRO A 440 64.54 24.44 82.40
N LEU A 441 64.98 23.29 81.87
CA LEU A 441 65.49 23.15 80.50
C LEU A 441 64.43 23.49 79.42
N GLU A 442 63.15 23.22 79.68
CA GLU A 442 62.03 23.54 78.78
C GLU A 442 61.85 25.06 78.61
N ILE A 443 62.03 25.82 79.69
CA ILE A 443 61.85 27.27 79.69
C ILE A 443 63.07 27.94 79.05
N LEU A 444 64.25 27.36 79.23
CA LEU A 444 65.48 27.80 78.56
C LEU A 444 65.35 27.64 77.03
N ASN A 445 64.78 26.54 76.56
CA ASN A 445 64.45 26.36 75.15
C ASN A 445 63.41 27.37 74.65
N ALA A 446 62.43 27.76 75.48
CA ALA A 446 61.47 28.81 75.15
C ALA A 446 62.13 30.19 75.02
N PHE A 447 63.06 30.54 75.93
CA PHE A 447 63.86 31.77 75.82
C PHE A 447 64.70 31.79 74.54
N GLU A 448 65.28 30.65 74.15
CA GLU A 448 66.03 30.51 72.90
C GLU A 448 65.12 30.63 71.66
N SER A 449 63.94 29.97 71.66
CA SER A 449 63.00 29.99 70.53
C SER A 449 62.42 31.40 70.29
N THR A 450 62.14 32.14 71.37
CA THR A 450 61.60 33.51 71.33
C THR A 450 62.69 34.59 71.22
N LYS A 451 63.96 34.19 71.30
CA LYS A 451 65.15 35.08 71.31
C LYS A 451 65.11 36.14 72.41
N VAL A 452 64.50 35.81 73.55
CA VAL A 452 64.53 36.64 74.76
C VAL A 452 65.70 36.15 75.63
N GLN A 453 66.53 37.06 76.15
CA GLN A 453 67.64 36.66 77.00
C GLN A 453 67.11 36.09 78.32
N ALA A 454 67.56 34.88 78.67
CA ALA A 454 67.19 34.25 79.93
C ALA A 454 67.85 35.01 81.10
N PRO A 455 67.10 35.40 82.14
CA PRO A 455 67.65 36.14 83.26
C PRO A 455 68.60 35.23 84.06
N ILE A 456 69.87 35.63 84.16
CA ILE A 456 70.89 34.89 84.92
C ILE A 456 70.79 35.29 86.40
N PHE A 457 70.41 36.55 86.64
CA PHE A 457 70.26 37.14 87.95
C PHE A 457 68.82 37.64 88.18
N GLN A 458 68.44 37.72 89.46
CA GLN A 458 67.12 38.18 89.89
C GLN A 458 66.76 39.59 89.41
N GLU A 459 67.73 40.49 89.35
CA GLU A 459 67.56 41.87 88.86
C GLU A 459 67.19 41.95 87.36
N GLU A 460 67.48 40.90 86.59
CA GLU A 460 67.22 40.85 85.14
C GLU A 460 65.84 40.26 84.80
N VAL A 461 65.12 39.72 85.79
CA VAL A 461 63.83 39.05 85.59
C VAL A 461 62.77 40.05 85.10
N GLU A 462 62.71 41.26 85.65
CA GLU A 462 61.77 42.29 85.21
C GLU A 462 62.06 42.77 83.79
N ALA A 463 63.34 42.92 83.41
CA ALA A 463 63.74 43.29 82.07
C ALA A 463 63.38 42.18 81.05
N SER A 464 63.63 40.92 81.39
CA SER A 464 63.26 39.76 80.56
C SER A 464 61.73 39.60 80.42
N LEU A 465 60.96 39.93 81.45
CA LEU A 465 59.50 39.92 81.43
C LEU A 465 58.94 40.99 80.49
N ASN A 466 59.48 42.21 80.52
CA ASN A 466 59.05 43.28 79.62
C ASN A 466 59.38 42.96 78.16
N LEU A 467 60.56 42.39 77.90
CA LEU A 467 60.94 41.93 76.56
C LEU A 467 60.06 40.76 76.08
N ALA A 468 59.73 39.81 76.95
CA ALA A 468 58.82 38.70 76.62
C ALA A 468 57.40 39.21 76.32
N LYS A 469 56.88 40.18 77.08
CA LYS A 469 55.57 40.82 76.80
C LYS A 469 55.56 41.58 75.47
N GLN A 470 56.62 42.34 75.16
CA GLN A 470 56.75 43.01 73.86
C GLN A 470 56.84 42.03 72.69
N LYS A 471 57.54 40.91 72.86
CA LYS A 471 57.62 39.86 71.84
C LYS A 471 56.30 39.11 71.66
N LEU A 472 55.57 38.88 72.74
CA LEU A 472 54.22 38.31 72.71
C LEU A 472 53.27 39.19 71.88
N GLU A 473 53.23 40.50 72.14
CA GLU A 473 52.41 41.45 71.37
C GLU A 473 52.84 41.50 69.89
N TYR A 474 54.15 41.46 69.62
CA TYR A 474 54.67 41.43 68.25
C TYR A 474 54.22 40.18 67.48
N PHE A 475 54.31 39.00 68.08
CA PHE A 475 53.87 37.75 67.44
C PHE A 475 52.35 37.66 67.30
N GLN A 476 51.58 38.23 68.23
CA GLN A 476 50.13 38.35 68.09
C GLN A 476 49.74 39.24 66.90
N GLN A 477 50.33 40.44 66.78
CA GLN A 477 50.03 41.35 65.68
C GLN A 477 50.46 40.80 64.31
N GLN A 478 51.64 40.19 64.21
CA GLN A 478 52.07 39.54 62.97
C GLN A 478 51.19 38.35 62.60
N GLY A 479 50.78 37.56 63.60
CA GLY A 479 49.89 36.43 63.42
C GLY A 479 48.50 36.79 62.90
N GLU A 480 47.90 37.85 63.43
CA GLU A 480 46.62 38.36 62.94
C GLU A 480 46.71 38.87 61.49
N GLN A 481 47.80 39.58 61.14
CA GLN A 481 48.00 40.09 59.79
C GLN A 481 48.20 38.97 58.76
N GLU A 482 48.96 37.93 59.09
CA GLU A 482 49.13 36.78 58.19
C GLU A 482 47.87 35.92 58.10
N LEU A 483 47.12 35.75 59.19
CA LEU A 483 45.81 35.10 59.16
C LEU A 483 44.82 35.83 58.26
N ALA A 484 44.76 37.16 58.38
CA ALA A 484 43.89 37.98 57.54
C ALA A 484 44.25 37.85 56.05
N LYS A 485 45.55 37.86 55.72
CA LYS A 485 46.02 37.64 54.34
C LYS A 485 45.65 36.26 53.81
N LYS A 486 45.89 35.19 54.58
CA LYS A 486 45.54 33.82 54.19
C LYS A 486 44.03 33.60 54.06
N LYS A 487 43.22 34.20 54.94
CA LYS A 487 41.74 34.16 54.86
C LYS A 487 41.24 34.90 53.61
N ALA A 488 41.80 36.06 53.30
CA ALA A 488 41.43 36.83 52.10
C ALA A 488 41.82 36.11 50.79
N GLU A 489 43.00 35.47 50.74
CA GLU A 489 43.46 34.72 49.57
C GLU A 489 42.57 33.49 49.30
N LEU A 490 42.16 32.77 50.35
CA LEU A 490 41.23 31.65 50.23
C LEU A 490 39.81 32.10 49.82
N LEU A 491 39.30 33.22 50.35
CA LEU A 491 38.02 33.79 49.94
C LEU A 491 38.02 34.24 48.47
N ALA A 492 39.11 34.84 48.00
CA ALA A 492 39.27 35.22 46.59
C ALA A 492 39.36 33.98 45.66
N GLY A 493 39.92 32.87 46.14
CA GLY A 493 39.95 31.60 45.43
C GLY A 493 38.56 30.96 45.23
N ILE A 494 37.65 31.12 46.20
CA ILE A 494 36.26 30.66 46.11
C ILE A 494 35.48 31.46 45.05
N SER A 495 35.66 32.79 45.03
CA SER A 495 34.94 33.67 44.10
C SER A 495 35.30 33.40 42.62
N LYS A 496 36.57 33.10 42.33
CA LYS A 496 37.01 32.79 40.95
C LYS A 496 36.53 31.43 40.44
N LYS A 497 36.45 30.41 41.30
CA LYS A 497 35.94 29.08 40.90
C LYS A 497 34.46 29.11 40.53
N ASN A 498 33.67 29.97 41.19
CA ASN A 498 32.25 30.09 40.88
C ASN A 498 32.02 30.78 39.52
N GLU A 499 32.80 31.80 39.17
CA GLU A 499 32.72 32.47 37.86
C GLU A 499 33.17 31.55 36.70
N ASP A 500 34.27 30.81 36.84
CA ASP A 500 34.75 29.88 35.81
C ASP A 500 33.85 28.63 35.63
N SER A 501 33.01 28.32 36.63
CA SER A 501 32.07 27.19 36.57
C SER A 501 30.77 27.52 35.84
N ASP A 502 30.33 28.78 35.83
CA ASP A 502 29.12 29.20 35.10
C ASP A 502 29.39 29.35 33.58
N ASP A 503 30.58 29.82 33.19
CA ASP A 503 30.92 29.99 31.76
C ASP A 503 31.18 28.66 31.02
N ASN A 504 31.66 27.61 31.72
CA ASN A 504 31.85 26.29 31.11
C ASN A 504 30.56 25.47 30.92
N ILE A 505 29.46 25.81 31.62
CA ILE A 505 28.18 25.11 31.47
C ILE A 505 27.40 25.60 30.24
N MET A 506 27.61 26.85 29.82
CA MET A 506 26.97 27.41 28.61
C MET A 506 27.56 26.86 27.30
N ASP A 507 28.86 26.56 27.24
CA ASP A 507 29.52 26.22 25.97
C ASP A 507 29.40 24.72 25.58
N ASP A 508 29.13 23.84 26.55
CA ASP A 508 28.94 22.38 26.29
C ASP A 508 27.50 21.99 25.94
N THR A 509 26.51 22.82 26.29
CA THR A 509 25.11 22.56 25.92
C THR A 509 24.84 22.90 24.44
N ASP A 510 25.53 23.90 23.88
CA ASP A 510 25.31 24.34 22.49
C ASP A 510 26.06 23.48 21.45
N LYS A 511 27.19 22.87 21.83
CA LYS A 511 27.95 21.93 20.97
C LYS A 511 27.30 20.54 20.85
N ASN A 512 26.58 20.07 21.88
CA ASN A 512 25.86 18.78 21.83
C ASN A 512 24.54 18.86 21.05
N ASN A 513 23.89 20.02 21.00
CA ASN A 513 22.71 20.20 20.14
C ASN A 513 23.08 20.22 18.64
N LYS A 514 24.21 20.83 18.26
CA LYS A 514 24.67 20.82 16.85
C LYS A 514 25.23 19.48 16.37
N LYS A 515 25.86 18.68 17.24
CA LYS A 515 26.32 17.31 16.87
C LYS A 515 25.19 16.29 16.81
N SER A 516 24.16 16.40 17.65
CA SER A 516 23.03 15.47 17.58
C SER A 516 22.18 15.68 16.32
N HIS A 517 22.08 16.90 15.79
CA HIS A 517 21.35 17.12 14.53
C HIS A 517 22.10 16.60 13.30
N LYS A 518 23.45 16.55 13.33
CA LYS A 518 24.26 16.08 12.18
C LYS A 518 24.44 14.55 12.12
N VAL A 519 24.33 13.84 13.24
CA VAL A 519 24.48 12.36 13.27
C VAL A 519 23.19 11.61 12.94
N TYR A 520 22.02 12.25 13.02
CA TYR A 520 20.75 11.59 12.70
C TYR A 520 20.40 11.59 11.20
N HIS A 521 21.02 12.44 10.37
CA HIS A 521 20.77 12.40 8.92
C HIS A 521 21.57 11.34 8.16
N GLU A 522 22.64 10.78 8.73
CA GLU A 522 23.46 9.74 8.06
C GLU A 522 23.09 8.30 8.45
N ARG A 523 22.15 8.10 9.38
CA ARG A 523 21.63 6.75 9.75
C ARG A 523 20.21 6.46 9.27
N GLU A 524 19.59 7.38 8.53
CA GLU A 524 18.25 7.17 7.95
C GLU A 524 18.27 6.32 6.66
N THR A 525 19.44 5.90 6.16
CA THR A 525 19.54 5.05 4.96
C THR A 525 19.78 3.56 5.22
N ASP A 526 20.08 3.13 6.46
CA ASP A 526 20.26 1.71 6.76
C ASP A 526 19.05 1.13 7.50
N PHE A 527 17.94 1.05 6.76
CA PHE A 527 16.85 0.15 7.11
C PHE A 527 17.25 -1.29 6.75
N PRO A 528 17.27 -2.24 7.70
CA PRO A 528 17.44 -3.65 7.35
C PRO A 528 16.21 -4.10 6.58
N THR A 529 16.41 -4.40 5.30
CA THR A 529 15.42 -5.09 4.48
C THR A 529 15.31 -6.53 4.95
N LEU A 530 14.07 -6.95 5.25
CA LEU A 530 13.63 -8.34 5.26
C LEU A 530 12.63 -8.51 4.13
#